data_AF-A0A165V5J7-F1
#
_entry.id   AF-A0A165V5J7-F1
#
_cell.length_a   1.000
_cell.length_b   1.000
_cell.length_c   1.000
_cell.angle_alpha   90.00
_cell.angle_beta   90.00
_cell.angle_gamma   90.00
#
_symmetry.space_group_name_H-M   'P 1'
#
loop_
_entity.id
_entity.type
_entity.pdbx_description
1 polymer ?
#
loop_
_entity_poly.entity_id
_entity_poly.type
_entity_poly.pdbx_seq_one_letter_code
_entity_poly.pdbx_strand_id
1 'polypeptide(L)'
;MRLPKERIRKLIVLEDNESYYNWLKPLEQVDPRVKVLQHSGYSWETYEVIEELGLLDDVKKQPWEQVHDELHFISHVPTNIMGEQLIAQFFRCIPDRQWLYKFGRMPMSIILGAWMWKRISAPPATSERCKVSVVAEATSAFTSSLPPSSLLPYDAHFHPVFTRESRQSKPELRRNGSPLVSINMLPFAKQVIEQGALDKWDFCLRRLFVLKSTAIGKAIGSLAPGSTTLIKYLSDDSLPSEERLDLKKQINKLTVKDWALVLAAFEKWPFAPEDLLISDAFTVDREQGKRF
;
A
#
# COMPACT_ATOMS: atom_id res chain seq x y z
N MET A 1 -8.47 -29.42 16.91
CA MET A 1 -9.48 -28.41 16.50
C MET A 1 -9.90 -28.75 15.08
N ARG A 2 -11.19 -28.99 14.78
CA ARG A 2 -11.63 -29.28 13.39
C ARG A 2 -12.09 -27.97 12.76
N LEU A 3 -11.32 -27.40 11.83
CA LEU A 3 -11.74 -26.20 11.09
C LEU A 3 -13.00 -26.52 10.27
N PRO A 4 -14.00 -25.61 10.17
CA PRO A 4 -15.23 -25.87 9.43
C PRO A 4 -14.92 -26.24 7.97
N LYS A 5 -15.15 -27.51 7.61
CA LYS A 5 -14.81 -28.08 6.29
C LYS A 5 -15.55 -27.41 5.14
N GLU A 6 -16.72 -26.89 5.42
CA GLU A 6 -17.59 -26.27 4.41
C GLU A 6 -17.13 -24.85 4.02
N ARG A 7 -16.23 -24.24 4.79
CA ARG A 7 -15.81 -22.84 4.58
C ARG A 7 -14.37 -22.68 4.09
N ILE A 8 -13.45 -23.55 4.52
CA ILE A 8 -12.02 -23.42 4.20
C ILE A 8 -11.53 -24.71 3.54
N ARG A 9 -11.15 -24.61 2.27
CA ARG A 9 -10.60 -25.73 1.48
C ARG A 9 -9.10 -25.92 1.72
N LYS A 10 -8.34 -24.82 1.86
CA LYS A 10 -6.88 -24.81 2.03
C LYS A 10 -6.46 -23.63 2.89
N LEU A 11 -5.43 -23.81 3.71
CA LEU A 11 -4.79 -22.76 4.50
C LEU A 11 -3.28 -22.82 4.26
N ILE A 12 -2.72 -21.75 3.69
CA ILE A 12 -1.27 -21.61 3.49
C ILE A 12 -0.75 -20.65 4.56
N VAL A 13 0.14 -21.14 5.42
CA VAL A 13 0.74 -20.42 6.54
C VAL A 13 2.20 -20.16 6.21
N LEU A 14 2.62 -18.91 6.30
CA LEU A 14 3.99 -18.45 6.04
C LEU A 14 4.60 -18.02 7.39
N GLU A 15 5.62 -18.74 7.85
CA GLU A 15 6.30 -18.45 9.11
C GLU A 15 7.81 -18.64 8.94
N ASP A 16 8.57 -17.55 8.99
CA ASP A 16 10.03 -17.56 8.82
C ASP A 16 10.78 -17.77 10.15
N ASN A 17 10.15 -17.48 11.30
CA ASN A 17 10.77 -17.73 12.58
C ASN A 17 10.82 -19.22 12.87
N GLU A 18 12.04 -19.78 12.95
CA GLU A 18 12.26 -21.21 13.18
C GLU A 18 11.54 -21.74 14.43
N SER A 19 11.51 -20.98 15.52
CA SER A 19 10.84 -21.40 16.75
C SER A 19 9.34 -21.55 16.54
N TYR A 20 8.68 -20.55 15.94
CA TYR A 20 7.24 -20.61 15.67
C TYR A 20 6.90 -21.62 14.56
N TYR A 21 7.74 -21.73 13.53
CA TYR A 21 7.59 -22.71 12.47
C TYR A 21 7.55 -24.14 13.04
N ASN A 22 8.46 -24.48 13.94
CA ASN A 22 8.49 -25.80 14.60
C ASN A 22 7.22 -26.09 15.41
N TRP A 23 6.55 -25.07 15.96
CA TRP A 23 5.26 -25.20 16.62
C TRP A 23 4.08 -25.32 15.66
N LEU A 24 4.15 -24.66 14.50
CA LEU A 24 3.08 -24.66 13.50
C LEU A 24 3.12 -25.88 12.58
N LYS A 25 4.31 -26.39 12.24
CA LYS A 25 4.48 -27.48 11.28
C LYS A 25 3.70 -28.76 11.62
N PRO A 26 3.59 -29.19 12.90
CA PRO A 26 2.76 -30.33 13.27
C PRO A 26 1.28 -30.19 12.88
N LEU A 27 0.77 -28.98 12.66
CA LEU A 27 -0.62 -28.76 12.23
C LEU A 27 -0.94 -29.38 10.86
N GLU A 28 0.04 -29.54 9.97
CA GLU A 28 -0.17 -30.22 8.68
C GLU A 28 -0.57 -31.70 8.88
N GLN A 29 -0.08 -32.34 9.94
CA GLN A 29 -0.40 -33.74 10.27
C GLN A 29 -1.82 -33.87 10.85
N VAL A 30 -2.32 -32.80 11.48
CA VAL A 30 -3.63 -32.76 12.12
C VAL A 30 -4.74 -32.43 11.13
N ASP A 31 -4.47 -31.56 10.16
CA ASP A 31 -5.43 -31.18 9.13
C ASP A 31 -4.74 -31.07 7.75
N PRO A 32 -5.08 -31.95 6.78
CA PRO A 32 -4.41 -32.01 5.48
C PRO A 32 -4.64 -30.75 4.62
N ARG A 33 -5.55 -29.87 5.03
CA ARG A 33 -5.78 -28.58 4.35
C ARG A 33 -4.74 -27.53 4.71
N VAL A 34 -4.00 -27.73 5.80
CA VAL A 34 -3.00 -26.79 6.29
C VAL A 34 -1.67 -27.10 5.63
N LYS A 35 -1.05 -26.07 5.04
CA LYS A 35 0.32 -26.10 4.53
C LYS A 35 1.11 -24.99 5.22
N VAL A 36 2.17 -25.34 5.90
CA VAL A 36 3.08 -24.44 6.62
C VAL A 36 4.41 -24.41 5.87
N LEU A 37 4.78 -23.23 5.37
CA LEU A 37 6.04 -22.96 4.69
C LEU A 37 6.95 -22.14 5.59
N GLN A 38 8.23 -22.52 5.65
CA GLN A 38 9.24 -21.78 6.40
C GLN A 38 9.76 -20.57 5.60
N HIS A 39 8.86 -19.64 5.28
CA HIS A 39 9.14 -18.49 4.44
C HIS A 39 8.43 -17.25 4.99
N SER A 40 8.98 -16.07 4.70
CA SER A 40 8.44 -14.81 5.21
C SER A 40 7.29 -14.33 4.34
N GLY A 41 6.11 -14.12 4.92
CA GLY A 41 4.98 -13.51 4.19
C GLY A 41 5.22 -12.08 3.71
N TYR A 42 6.34 -11.46 4.11
CA TYR A 42 6.74 -10.11 3.71
C TYR A 42 7.73 -10.08 2.54
N SER A 43 8.25 -11.24 2.11
CA SER A 43 9.17 -11.38 0.99
C SER A 43 8.39 -11.69 -0.28
N TRP A 44 8.71 -11.00 -1.37
CA TRP A 44 8.06 -11.21 -2.68
C TRP A 44 8.41 -12.59 -3.26
N GLU A 45 9.65 -13.01 -3.06
CA GLU A 45 10.20 -14.31 -3.49
C GLU A 45 9.41 -15.47 -2.87
N THR A 46 8.82 -15.28 -1.70
CA THR A 46 7.97 -16.31 -1.06
C THR A 46 6.75 -16.66 -1.92
N TYR A 47 6.21 -15.71 -2.67
CA TYR A 47 5.05 -15.96 -3.52
C TYR A 47 5.42 -16.68 -4.82
N GLU A 48 6.67 -16.54 -5.29
CA GLU A 48 7.20 -17.36 -6.38
C GLU A 48 7.29 -18.83 -5.94
N VAL A 49 7.79 -19.09 -4.72
CA VAL A 49 7.82 -20.43 -4.13
C VAL A 49 6.42 -21.04 -4.00
N ILE A 50 5.41 -20.25 -3.59
CA ILE A 50 4.02 -20.72 -3.51
C ILE A 50 3.49 -21.15 -4.89
N GLU A 51 3.85 -20.43 -5.94
CA GLU A 51 3.49 -20.74 -7.32
C GLU A 51 4.22 -21.98 -7.84
N GLU A 52 5.53 -22.10 -7.61
CA GLU A 52 6.33 -23.26 -7.99
C GLU A 52 5.83 -24.55 -7.33
N LEU A 53 5.34 -24.46 -6.09
CA LEU A 53 4.74 -25.58 -5.37
C LEU A 53 3.29 -25.88 -5.78
N GLY A 54 2.71 -25.11 -6.71
CA GLY A 54 1.33 -25.29 -7.18
C GLY A 54 0.27 -25.09 -6.08
N LEU A 55 0.60 -24.35 -5.01
CA LEU A 55 -0.29 -24.24 -3.85
C LEU A 55 -1.54 -23.41 -4.14
N LEU A 56 -1.56 -22.65 -5.23
CA LEU A 56 -2.68 -21.84 -5.68
C LEU A 56 -3.30 -22.35 -7.01
N ASP A 57 -2.91 -23.53 -7.51
CA ASP A 57 -3.36 -24.04 -8.82
C ASP A 57 -4.88 -24.30 -8.89
N ASP A 58 -5.51 -24.56 -7.74
CA ASP A 58 -6.95 -24.75 -7.61
C ASP A 58 -7.72 -23.42 -7.45
N VAL A 59 -7.03 -22.29 -7.33
CA VAL A 59 -7.63 -20.96 -7.22
C VAL A 59 -7.96 -20.43 -8.61
N LYS A 60 -9.25 -20.36 -8.91
CA LYS A 60 -9.72 -19.86 -10.21
C LYS A 60 -9.62 -18.35 -10.29
N LYS A 61 -9.09 -17.85 -11.40
CA LYS A 61 -9.18 -16.42 -11.72
C LYS A 61 -10.65 -16.01 -11.89
N GLN A 62 -11.04 -14.95 -11.22
CA GLN A 62 -12.40 -14.39 -11.27
C GLN A 62 -12.42 -13.04 -11.99
N PRO A 63 -13.56 -12.66 -12.60
CA PRO A 63 -13.76 -11.31 -13.12
C PRO A 63 -13.51 -10.24 -12.04
N TRP A 64 -12.89 -9.13 -12.41
CA TRP A 64 -12.49 -8.08 -11.46
C TRP A 64 -13.69 -7.42 -10.77
N GLU A 65 -14.81 -7.36 -11.47
CA GLU A 65 -16.06 -6.76 -11.01
C GLU A 65 -16.63 -7.52 -9.81
N GLN A 66 -16.37 -8.82 -9.72
CA GLN A 66 -16.77 -9.68 -8.60
C GLN A 66 -15.70 -9.68 -7.50
N VAL A 67 -16.13 -9.65 -6.24
CA VAL A 67 -15.21 -9.89 -5.10
C VAL A 67 -14.79 -11.35 -5.12
N HIS A 68 -13.48 -11.60 -5.02
CA HIS A 68 -12.98 -12.96 -5.00
C HIS A 68 -13.48 -13.71 -3.76
N ASP A 69 -14.17 -14.82 -3.95
CA ASP A 69 -14.80 -15.60 -2.87
C ASP A 69 -13.99 -16.85 -2.46
N GLU A 70 -13.06 -17.32 -3.29
CA GLU A 70 -12.21 -18.48 -2.98
C GLU A 70 -10.79 -18.15 -2.43
N LEU A 71 -10.39 -16.87 -2.38
CA LEU A 71 -9.05 -16.43 -1.96
C LEU A 71 -9.15 -15.22 -1.03
N HIS A 72 -8.48 -15.29 0.13
CA HIS A 72 -8.44 -14.21 1.12
C HIS A 72 -7.03 -14.15 1.73
N PHE A 73 -6.42 -12.97 1.73
CA PHE A 73 -5.10 -12.77 2.36
C PHE A 73 -5.25 -12.23 3.78
N ILE A 74 -4.68 -12.95 4.76
CA ILE A 74 -4.73 -12.57 6.18
C ILE A 74 -3.30 -12.42 6.69
N SER A 75 -2.98 -11.29 7.32
CA SER A 75 -1.63 -11.05 7.82
C SER A 75 -1.61 -10.16 9.06
N HIS A 76 -0.60 -10.38 9.91
CA HIS A 76 -0.17 -9.41 10.90
C HIS A 76 1.14 -8.80 10.40
N VAL A 77 1.15 -7.50 10.10
CA VAL A 77 2.29 -6.83 9.48
C VAL A 77 3.14 -6.13 10.54
N PRO A 78 4.48 -6.21 10.47
CA PRO A 78 5.38 -5.59 11.44
C PRO A 78 5.15 -4.08 11.52
N THR A 79 5.38 -3.49 12.68
CA THR A 79 5.23 -2.04 12.93
C THR A 79 6.44 -1.21 12.47
N ASN A 80 7.41 -1.85 11.81
CA ASN A 80 8.62 -1.21 11.31
C ASN A 80 8.45 -0.65 9.89
N ILE A 81 9.51 -0.05 9.35
CA ILE A 81 9.51 0.56 8.01
C ILE A 81 9.20 -0.47 6.92
N MET A 82 9.68 -1.71 7.05
CA MET A 82 9.42 -2.77 6.06
C MET A 82 7.93 -3.12 6.00
N GLY A 83 7.28 -3.21 7.17
CA GLY A 83 5.83 -3.40 7.21
C GLY A 83 5.05 -2.22 6.62
N GLU A 84 5.45 -0.98 6.91
CA GLU A 84 4.84 0.20 6.28
C GLU A 84 5.01 0.19 4.74
N GLN A 85 6.18 -0.22 4.24
CA GLN A 85 6.46 -0.35 2.81
C GLN A 85 5.61 -1.46 2.17
N LEU A 86 5.47 -2.61 2.83
CA LEU A 86 4.67 -3.72 2.34
C LEU A 86 3.20 -3.33 2.17
N ILE A 87 2.60 -2.66 3.17
CA ILE A 87 1.22 -2.16 3.04
C ILE A 87 1.09 -1.19 1.88
N ALA A 88 2.06 -0.28 1.69
CA ALA A 88 2.04 0.62 0.55
C ALA A 88 2.13 -0.13 -0.79
N GLN A 89 2.90 -1.22 -0.86
CA GLN A 89 3.00 -2.08 -2.03
C GLN A 89 1.68 -2.82 -2.29
N PHE A 90 0.97 -3.29 -1.27
CA PHE A 90 -0.34 -3.93 -1.46
C PHE A 90 -1.35 -3.03 -2.16
N PHE A 91 -1.37 -1.72 -1.86
CA PHE A 91 -2.23 -0.79 -2.61
C PHE A 91 -1.71 -0.52 -4.03
N ARG A 92 -0.39 -0.45 -4.21
CA ARG A 92 0.24 -0.21 -5.52
C ARG A 92 0.04 -1.36 -6.51
N CYS A 93 -0.06 -2.61 -6.04
CA CYS A 93 -0.29 -3.75 -6.92
C CYS A 93 -1.72 -3.82 -7.49
N ILE A 94 -2.66 -3.05 -6.94
CA ILE A 94 -4.09 -3.14 -7.31
C ILE A 94 -4.36 -2.69 -8.74
N PRO A 95 -3.95 -1.47 -9.18
CA PRO A 95 -4.32 -0.97 -10.51
C PRO A 95 -3.88 -1.89 -11.63
N ASP A 96 -2.64 -2.39 -11.54
CA ASP A 96 -2.03 -3.27 -12.54
C ASP A 96 -2.34 -4.75 -12.31
N ARG A 97 -3.16 -5.08 -11.30
CA ARG A 97 -3.56 -6.46 -10.96
C ARG A 97 -2.36 -7.39 -10.77
N GLN A 98 -1.29 -6.88 -10.17
CA GLN A 98 -0.06 -7.60 -9.88
C GLN A 98 -0.21 -8.49 -8.63
N TRP A 99 0.77 -9.37 -8.41
CA TRP A 99 0.79 -10.29 -7.25
C TRP A 99 -0.52 -11.10 -7.16
N LEU A 100 -1.12 -11.26 -5.98
CA LEU A 100 -2.35 -12.03 -5.79
C LEU A 100 -3.59 -11.39 -6.43
N TYR A 101 -3.54 -10.10 -6.80
CA TYR A 101 -4.64 -9.49 -7.56
C TYR A 101 -4.75 -10.00 -8.99
N LYS A 102 -3.77 -10.79 -9.47
CA LYS A 102 -3.86 -11.50 -10.75
C LYS A 102 -4.99 -12.53 -10.79
N PHE A 103 -5.42 -13.03 -9.63
CA PHE A 103 -6.55 -13.94 -9.47
C PHE A 103 -7.91 -13.22 -9.44
N GLY A 104 -7.94 -11.91 -9.18
CA GLY A 104 -9.17 -11.14 -9.13
C GLY A 104 -9.17 -10.14 -7.97
N ARG A 105 -10.36 -9.64 -7.62
CA ARG A 105 -10.54 -8.62 -6.59
C ARG A 105 -10.53 -9.23 -5.19
N MET A 106 -9.33 -9.60 -4.75
CA MET A 106 -9.09 -10.32 -3.50
C MET A 106 -9.25 -9.42 -2.26
N PRO A 107 -10.07 -9.81 -1.26
CA PRO A 107 -10.13 -9.13 0.03
C PRO A 107 -8.90 -9.43 0.90
N MET A 108 -8.56 -8.49 1.78
CA MET A 108 -7.52 -8.68 2.79
C MET A 108 -8.00 -8.32 4.20
N SER A 109 -7.50 -9.05 5.19
CA SER A 109 -7.65 -8.72 6.61
C SER A 109 -6.28 -8.59 7.26
N ILE A 110 -5.96 -7.41 7.76
CA ILE A 110 -4.61 -7.06 8.18
C ILE A 110 -4.61 -6.48 9.58
N ILE A 111 -3.71 -6.96 10.44
CA ILE A 111 -3.33 -6.27 11.68
C ILE A 111 -2.09 -5.43 11.38
N LEU A 112 -2.12 -4.14 11.72
CA LEU A 112 -1.02 -3.20 11.47
C LEU A 112 -0.89 -2.18 12.60
N GLY A 113 0.23 -1.46 12.63
CA GLY A 113 0.44 -0.36 13.57
C GLY A 113 -0.57 0.78 13.40
N ALA A 114 -1.07 1.33 14.51
CA ALA A 114 -2.00 2.46 14.51
C ALA A 114 -1.46 3.69 13.78
N TRP A 115 -0.13 3.89 13.75
CA TRP A 115 0.51 4.95 12.98
C TRP A 115 0.32 4.77 11.47
N MET A 116 0.54 3.54 10.98
CA MET A 116 0.35 3.25 9.56
C MET A 116 -1.14 3.40 9.19
N TRP A 117 -2.05 2.94 10.05
CA TRP A 117 -3.49 3.20 9.90
C TRP A 117 -3.81 4.69 9.78
N LYS A 118 -3.25 5.52 10.66
CA LYS A 118 -3.45 6.98 10.64
C LYS A 118 -3.00 7.59 9.32
N ARG A 119 -1.94 7.07 8.70
CA ARG A 119 -1.44 7.54 7.41
C ARG A 119 -2.32 7.07 6.25
N ILE A 120 -2.72 5.81 6.19
CA ILE A 120 -3.54 5.30 5.07
C ILE A 120 -4.95 5.89 5.09
N SER A 121 -5.51 6.14 6.27
CA SER A 121 -6.85 6.72 6.46
C SER A 121 -6.87 8.25 6.53
N ALA A 122 -5.74 8.93 6.34
CA ALA A 122 -5.64 10.37 6.48
C ALA A 122 -6.47 11.11 5.41
N PRO A 123 -7.52 11.88 5.80
CA PRO A 123 -8.31 12.64 4.84
C PRO A 123 -7.54 13.87 4.31
N PRO A 124 -7.99 14.48 3.21
CA PRO A 124 -7.41 15.73 2.71
C PRO A 124 -7.34 16.81 3.81
N ALA A 125 -6.38 17.72 3.67
CA ALA A 125 -6.07 18.82 4.58
C ALA A 125 -5.45 18.43 5.95
N THR A 126 -5.28 17.14 6.25
CA THR A 126 -4.62 16.71 7.48
C THR A 126 -3.09 16.73 7.37
N SER A 127 -2.39 16.77 8.51
CA SER A 127 -0.93 16.71 8.60
C SER A 127 -0.35 15.38 8.11
N GLU A 128 -1.09 14.30 8.35
CA GLU A 128 -0.74 12.91 8.06
C GLU A 128 -1.03 12.50 6.61
N ARG A 129 -1.79 13.33 5.88
CA ARG A 129 -2.03 13.15 4.44
C ARG A 129 -0.71 13.09 3.71
N CYS A 130 -0.46 11.96 3.06
CA CYS A 130 0.75 11.72 2.28
C CYS A 130 0.44 10.85 1.07
N LYS A 131 1.48 10.52 0.29
CA LYS A 131 1.38 9.69 -0.91
C LYS A 131 0.56 8.41 -0.68
N VAL A 132 0.86 7.66 0.40
CA VAL A 132 0.17 6.38 0.65
C VAL A 132 -1.30 6.57 0.97
N SER A 133 -1.70 7.69 1.60
CA SER A 133 -3.11 8.03 1.83
C SER A 133 -3.87 8.14 0.52
N VAL A 134 -3.28 8.81 -0.48
CA VAL A 134 -3.91 9.02 -1.79
C VAL A 134 -4.00 7.71 -2.56
N VAL A 135 -2.94 6.90 -2.59
CA VAL A 135 -2.96 5.60 -3.28
C VAL A 135 -3.97 4.65 -2.63
N ALA A 136 -4.04 4.61 -1.30
CA ALA A 136 -5.02 3.79 -0.59
C ALA A 136 -6.46 4.23 -0.92
N GLU A 137 -6.76 5.53 -0.80
CA GLU A 137 -8.08 6.11 -1.13
C GLU A 137 -8.46 5.91 -2.60
N ALA A 138 -7.49 5.90 -3.51
CA ALA A 138 -7.74 5.72 -4.94
C ALA A 138 -8.05 4.27 -5.33
N THR A 139 -7.55 3.29 -4.56
CA THR A 139 -7.52 1.89 -5.00
C THR A 139 -8.45 0.97 -4.22
N SER A 140 -8.75 1.28 -2.95
CA SER A 140 -9.49 0.38 -2.07
C SER A 140 -10.41 1.08 -1.08
N ALA A 141 -11.48 0.38 -0.72
CA ALA A 141 -12.17 0.60 0.53
C ALA A 141 -11.41 -0.09 1.66
N PHE A 142 -11.30 0.56 2.81
CA PHE A 142 -10.74 -0.04 4.02
C PHE A 142 -11.46 0.45 5.27
N THR A 143 -11.68 -0.45 6.21
CA THR A 143 -12.40 -0.18 7.46
C THR A 143 -11.79 -0.95 8.62
N SER A 144 -11.98 -0.46 9.85
CA SER A 144 -11.58 -1.18 11.05
C SER A 144 -12.41 -2.47 11.17
N SER A 145 -11.76 -3.63 11.25
CA SER A 145 -12.45 -4.93 11.40
C SER A 145 -13.01 -5.12 12.81
N LEU A 146 -12.34 -4.52 13.80
CA LEU A 146 -12.73 -4.49 15.19
C LEU A 146 -12.64 -3.04 15.70
N PRO A 147 -13.38 -2.68 16.76
CA PRO A 147 -13.14 -1.42 17.47
C PRO A 147 -11.66 -1.34 17.92
N PRO A 148 -10.95 -0.22 17.75
CA PRO A 148 -9.54 -0.11 18.17
C PRO A 148 -9.30 -0.41 19.65
N SER A 149 -10.30 -0.15 20.50
CA SER A 149 -10.26 -0.48 21.94
C SER A 149 -10.23 -1.99 22.21
N SER A 150 -10.70 -2.84 21.29
CA SER A 150 -10.69 -4.31 21.45
C SER A 150 -9.29 -4.91 21.37
N LEU A 151 -8.30 -4.15 20.91
CA LEU A 151 -6.89 -4.56 20.85
C LEU A 151 -6.05 -3.87 21.94
N LEU A 152 -6.71 -3.23 22.92
CA LEU A 152 -6.08 -2.55 24.04
C LEU A 152 -6.47 -3.22 25.38
N PRO A 153 -5.54 -3.28 26.35
CA PRO A 153 -4.14 -2.86 26.25
C PRO A 153 -3.31 -3.85 25.42
N TYR A 154 -2.26 -3.37 24.75
CA TYR A 154 -1.40 -4.17 23.86
C TYR A 154 -0.94 -5.48 24.53
N ASP A 155 -0.44 -5.38 25.76
CA ASP A 155 0.17 -6.49 26.50
C ASP A 155 -0.81 -7.63 26.86
N ALA A 156 -2.13 -7.40 26.73
CA ALA A 156 -3.15 -8.43 26.92
C ALA A 156 -3.42 -9.27 25.66
N HIS A 157 -2.96 -8.81 24.49
CA HIS A 157 -3.31 -9.39 23.19
C HIS A 157 -2.08 -9.75 22.34
N PHE A 158 -0.94 -9.09 22.56
CA PHE A 158 0.22 -9.20 21.69
C PHE A 158 1.51 -9.46 22.48
N HIS A 159 2.39 -10.25 21.86
CA HIS A 159 3.76 -10.50 22.31
C HIS A 159 4.76 -9.96 21.29
N PRO A 160 5.97 -9.56 21.71
CA PRO A 160 6.44 -9.52 23.10
C PRO A 160 5.83 -8.35 23.88
N VAL A 161 5.61 -8.57 25.19
CA VAL A 161 5.18 -7.56 26.16
C VAL A 161 6.36 -6.64 26.48
N PHE A 162 6.14 -5.33 26.55
CA PHE A 162 7.21 -4.36 26.84
C PHE A 162 7.30 -4.02 28.33
N THR A 163 8.40 -4.40 28.98
CA THR A 163 8.74 -3.93 30.32
C THR A 163 9.31 -2.51 30.29
N ARG A 164 8.84 -1.65 31.21
CA ARG A 164 9.11 -0.20 31.27
C ARG A 164 10.58 0.21 31.37
N GLU A 165 11.51 -0.71 31.60
CA GLU A 165 12.93 -0.45 31.85
C GLU A 165 13.72 -0.02 30.60
N SER A 166 13.21 -0.28 29.40
CA SER A 166 13.88 0.10 28.13
C SER A 166 13.57 1.53 27.66
N ARG A 167 13.16 2.44 28.57
CA ARG A 167 12.84 3.85 28.25
C ARG A 167 14.10 4.69 28.09
N GLN A 168 14.89 4.43 27.05
CA GLN A 168 15.75 5.48 26.50
C GLN A 168 14.96 6.31 25.48
N SER A 169 14.64 7.54 25.92
CA SER A 169 14.47 8.77 25.15
C SER A 169 13.72 8.68 23.79
N LYS A 170 12.44 9.05 23.83
CA LYS A 170 11.46 9.36 22.75
C LYS A 170 10.41 8.28 22.47
N PRO A 171 9.10 8.65 22.46
CA PRO A 171 8.01 7.76 22.04
C PRO A 171 8.07 7.59 20.51
N GLU A 172 8.71 6.53 20.04
CA GLU A 172 8.62 6.13 18.64
C GLU A 172 7.37 5.27 18.44
N LEU A 173 6.42 5.78 17.66
CA LEU A 173 5.16 5.10 17.26
C LEU A 173 5.37 3.82 16.41
N ARG A 174 6.63 3.41 16.22
CA ARG A 174 7.10 2.26 15.44
C ARG A 174 7.75 1.17 16.30
N ARG A 175 7.65 1.28 17.63
CA ARG A 175 8.16 0.27 18.56
C ARG A 175 7.06 -0.73 18.93
N ASN A 176 7.45 -1.96 19.18
CA ASN A 176 6.63 -2.97 19.83
C ASN A 176 6.03 -2.38 21.13
N GLY A 177 4.78 -2.75 21.45
CA GLY A 177 3.99 -2.11 22.51
C GLY A 177 3.18 -0.89 22.02
N SER A 178 3.41 -0.41 20.79
CA SER A 178 2.53 0.60 20.18
C SER A 178 1.16 0.00 19.85
N PRO A 179 0.05 0.77 19.96
CA PRO A 179 -1.27 0.29 19.59
C PRO A 179 -1.33 -0.28 18.18
N LEU A 180 -1.98 -1.44 18.04
CA LEU A 180 -2.28 -2.08 16.77
C LEU A 180 -3.76 -1.88 16.42
N VAL A 181 -4.08 -1.94 15.14
CA VAL A 181 -5.45 -1.96 14.64
C VAL A 181 -5.63 -3.13 13.68
N SER A 182 -6.85 -3.65 13.62
CA SER A 182 -7.25 -4.63 12.61
C SER A 182 -8.10 -3.95 11.54
N ILE A 183 -7.79 -4.20 10.28
CA ILE A 183 -8.50 -3.61 9.14
C ILE A 183 -8.91 -4.68 8.13
N ASN A 184 -10.01 -4.43 7.45
CA ASN A 184 -10.39 -5.11 6.24
C ASN A 184 -10.16 -4.16 5.08
N MET A 185 -9.61 -4.68 3.99
CA MET A 185 -9.34 -3.95 2.76
C MET A 185 -9.97 -4.71 1.59
N LEU A 186 -10.64 -3.96 0.71
CA LEU A 186 -11.24 -4.48 -0.51
C LEU A 186 -10.97 -3.51 -1.67
N PRO A 187 -10.29 -3.95 -2.75
CA PRO A 187 -10.12 -3.10 -3.91
C PRO A 187 -11.47 -2.67 -4.52
N PHE A 188 -11.51 -1.47 -5.11
CA PHE A 188 -12.69 -1.01 -5.83
C PHE A 188 -12.88 -1.78 -7.14
N ALA A 189 -14.14 -2.03 -7.52
CA ALA A 189 -14.45 -2.61 -8.83
C ALA A 189 -14.03 -1.66 -9.96
N LYS A 190 -14.35 -0.37 -9.83
CA LYS A 190 -13.89 0.67 -10.75
C LYS A 190 -12.66 1.37 -10.16
N GLN A 191 -11.51 1.17 -10.78
CA GLN A 191 -10.26 1.85 -10.42
C GLN A 191 -10.20 3.22 -11.10
N VAL A 192 -9.72 4.23 -10.38
CA VAL A 192 -9.43 5.55 -10.94
C VAL A 192 -8.06 5.61 -11.62
N ILE A 193 -7.14 4.73 -11.20
CA ILE A 193 -5.84 4.54 -11.82
C ILE A 193 -6.01 3.41 -12.84
N GLU A 194 -5.83 3.74 -14.12
CA GLU A 194 -5.90 2.75 -15.19
C GLU A 194 -4.67 1.82 -15.19
N GLN A 195 -4.81 0.63 -15.78
CA GLN A 195 -3.70 -0.31 -15.94
C GLN A 195 -2.59 0.34 -16.78
N GLY A 196 -1.35 0.28 -16.31
CA GLY A 196 -0.18 0.90 -16.94
C GLY A 196 0.01 2.39 -16.61
N ALA A 197 -0.91 3.01 -15.87
CA ALA A 197 -0.80 4.42 -15.46
C ALA A 197 -0.15 4.62 -14.07
N LEU A 198 0.17 3.52 -13.36
CA LEU A 198 0.68 3.56 -11.99
C LEU A 198 1.98 4.37 -11.87
N ASP A 199 2.93 4.19 -12.80
CA ASP A 199 4.21 4.89 -12.75
C ASP A 199 4.06 6.40 -12.92
N LYS A 200 3.19 6.84 -13.82
CA LYS A 200 2.85 8.26 -14.01
C LYS A 200 2.17 8.83 -12.77
N TRP A 201 1.20 8.10 -12.21
CA TRP A 201 0.51 8.49 -10.98
C TRP A 201 1.50 8.65 -9.81
N ASP A 202 2.40 7.67 -9.64
CA ASP A 202 3.42 7.69 -8.62
C ASP A 202 4.45 8.80 -8.80
N PHE A 203 4.84 9.08 -10.04
CA PHE A 203 5.71 10.18 -10.39
C PHE A 203 5.10 11.51 -9.95
N CYS A 204 3.85 11.77 -10.34
CA CYS A 204 3.11 12.97 -9.95
C CYS A 204 3.01 13.11 -8.43
N LEU A 205 2.58 12.04 -7.73
CA LEU A 205 2.48 12.06 -6.27
C LEU A 205 3.84 12.32 -5.62
N ARG A 206 4.89 11.59 -6.03
CA ARG A 206 6.23 11.68 -5.42
C ARG A 206 6.80 13.09 -5.53
N ARG A 207 6.69 13.73 -6.70
CA ARG A 207 7.23 15.07 -6.95
C ARG A 207 6.41 16.16 -6.25
N LEU A 208 5.08 16.07 -6.28
CA LEU A 208 4.22 17.12 -5.73
C LEU A 208 4.09 17.06 -4.21
N PHE A 209 4.11 15.88 -3.58
CA PHE A 209 4.03 15.77 -2.12
C PHE A 209 5.26 16.32 -1.38
N VAL A 210 6.38 16.57 -2.07
CA VAL A 210 7.49 17.36 -1.51
C VAL A 210 7.02 18.76 -1.12
N LEU A 211 6.10 19.34 -1.90
CA LEU A 211 5.52 20.66 -1.69
C LEU A 211 4.09 20.55 -1.13
N LYS A 212 3.86 19.64 -0.16
CA LYS A 212 2.50 19.28 0.31
C LYS A 212 1.63 20.48 0.77
N SER A 213 2.25 21.54 1.27
CA SER A 213 1.57 22.75 1.75
C SER A 213 1.45 23.86 0.71
N THR A 214 1.98 23.67 -0.50
CA THR A 214 1.98 24.65 -1.58
C THR A 214 0.75 24.46 -2.46
N ALA A 215 0.20 25.56 -2.98
CA ALA A 215 -0.89 25.52 -3.96
C ALA A 215 -0.43 24.82 -5.25
N ILE A 216 -1.28 23.95 -5.81
CA ILE A 216 -0.97 23.15 -7.01
C ILE A 216 -0.54 24.02 -8.20
N GLY A 217 -1.14 25.19 -8.42
CA GLY A 217 -0.72 26.10 -9.50
C GLY A 217 0.73 26.56 -9.39
N LYS A 218 1.31 26.62 -8.18
CA LYS A 218 2.72 26.93 -7.95
C LYS A 218 3.59 25.66 -7.90
N ALA A 219 3.05 24.58 -7.33
CA ALA A 219 3.79 23.32 -7.17
C ALA A 219 3.96 22.55 -8.48
N ILE A 220 3.07 22.72 -9.46
CA ILE A 220 3.09 21.96 -10.73
C ILE A 220 4.44 22.05 -11.46
N GLY A 221 5.14 23.19 -11.34
CA GLY A 221 6.47 23.43 -11.88
C GLY A 221 7.56 22.47 -11.36
N SER A 222 7.32 21.75 -10.25
CA SER A 222 8.28 20.80 -9.68
C SER A 222 8.20 19.40 -10.27
N LEU A 223 7.23 19.13 -11.15
CA LEU A 223 7.11 17.82 -11.81
C LEU A 223 8.30 17.57 -12.73
N ALA A 224 8.54 18.46 -13.68
CA ALA A 224 9.62 18.42 -14.65
C ALA A 224 9.72 19.77 -15.39
N PRO A 225 10.84 20.07 -16.08
CA PRO A 225 10.95 21.27 -16.90
C PRO A 225 9.77 21.43 -17.87
N GLY A 226 9.18 22.62 -17.92
CA GLY A 226 8.04 22.91 -18.81
C GLY A 226 6.66 22.49 -18.26
N SER A 227 6.57 21.85 -17.10
CA SER A 227 5.29 21.37 -16.55
C SER A 227 4.29 22.47 -16.19
N THR A 228 4.68 23.75 -16.20
CA THR A 228 3.75 24.88 -16.04
C THR A 228 2.73 24.94 -17.17
N THR A 229 2.98 24.32 -18.33
CA THR A 229 1.98 24.19 -19.41
C THR A 229 0.78 23.34 -18.99
N LEU A 230 0.94 22.44 -18.01
CA LEU A 230 -0.14 21.61 -17.44
C LEU A 230 -1.28 22.45 -16.84
N ILE A 231 -0.99 23.68 -16.42
CA ILE A 231 -2.00 24.61 -15.89
C ILE A 231 -3.14 24.81 -16.90
N LYS A 232 -2.81 24.91 -18.20
CA LYS A 232 -3.82 25.06 -19.25
C LYS A 232 -4.76 23.85 -19.27
N TYR A 233 -4.21 22.64 -19.24
CA TYR A 233 -5.00 21.41 -19.23
C TYR A 233 -5.84 21.21 -17.95
N LEU A 234 -5.52 21.93 -16.87
CA LEU A 234 -6.18 21.80 -15.57
C LEU A 234 -7.22 22.89 -15.30
N SER A 235 -7.11 24.06 -15.93
CA SER A 235 -7.93 25.23 -15.56
C SER A 235 -8.49 26.01 -16.74
N ASP A 236 -8.44 25.49 -17.97
CA ASP A 236 -8.99 26.18 -19.14
C ASP A 236 -10.50 26.40 -19.00
N ASP A 237 -10.95 27.62 -19.34
CA ASP A 237 -12.37 28.00 -19.27
C ASP A 237 -13.25 27.31 -20.31
N SER A 238 -12.66 26.63 -21.29
CA SER A 238 -13.37 25.77 -22.23
C SER A 238 -13.70 24.39 -21.67
N LEU A 239 -13.02 23.94 -20.60
CA LEU A 239 -13.29 22.63 -19.99
C LEU A 239 -14.59 22.64 -19.19
N PRO A 240 -15.34 21.55 -19.08
CA PRO A 240 -16.45 21.45 -18.14
C PRO A 240 -15.97 21.73 -16.70
N SER A 241 -16.80 22.36 -15.87
CA SER A 241 -16.44 22.68 -14.47
C SER A 241 -15.99 21.45 -13.67
N GLU A 242 -16.46 20.26 -14.03
CA GLU A 242 -16.09 19.00 -13.38
C GLU A 242 -14.67 18.50 -13.72
N GLU A 243 -14.10 18.97 -14.83
CA GLU A 243 -12.76 18.66 -15.32
C GLU A 243 -11.74 19.75 -14.95
N ARG A 244 -12.20 20.84 -14.33
CA ARG A 244 -11.34 21.92 -13.86
C ARG A 244 -10.85 21.66 -12.44
N LEU A 245 -9.61 22.01 -12.20
CA LEU A 245 -8.94 21.91 -10.91
C LEU A 245 -8.65 23.31 -10.37
N ASP A 246 -9.11 23.59 -9.15
CA ASP A 246 -8.80 24.85 -8.47
C ASP A 246 -7.30 24.93 -8.12
N LEU A 247 -6.60 25.79 -8.85
CA LEU A 247 -5.15 25.99 -8.74
C LEU A 247 -4.70 26.53 -7.38
N LYS A 248 -5.63 27.05 -6.56
CA LYS A 248 -5.35 27.55 -5.21
C LYS A 248 -5.33 26.43 -4.16
N LYS A 249 -5.87 25.24 -4.47
CA LYS A 249 -5.83 24.09 -3.56
C LYS A 249 -4.38 23.69 -3.27
N GLN A 250 -4.07 23.46 -2.00
CA GLN A 250 -2.79 22.91 -1.58
C GLN A 250 -2.71 21.43 -1.94
N ILE A 251 -1.51 20.91 -2.21
CA ILE A 251 -1.30 19.50 -2.57
C ILE A 251 -1.91 18.53 -1.53
N ASN A 252 -1.76 18.81 -0.23
CA ASN A 252 -2.36 17.98 0.82
C ASN A 252 -3.89 18.08 0.91
N LYS A 253 -4.52 19.02 0.19
CA LYS A 253 -5.98 19.19 0.11
C LYS A 253 -6.58 18.56 -1.14
N LEU A 254 -5.76 18.03 -2.04
CA LEU A 254 -6.23 17.39 -3.27
C LEU A 254 -6.93 16.05 -2.95
N THR A 255 -8.14 15.91 -3.50
CA THR A 255 -8.95 14.69 -3.49
C THR A 255 -8.46 13.70 -4.55
N VAL A 256 -8.90 12.45 -4.50
CA VAL A 256 -8.60 11.47 -5.56
C VAL A 256 -9.06 11.95 -6.94
N LYS A 257 -10.22 12.64 -7.02
CA LYS A 257 -10.68 13.25 -8.27
C LYS A 257 -9.70 14.31 -8.77
N ASP A 258 -9.21 15.19 -7.89
CA ASP A 258 -8.21 16.20 -8.27
C ASP A 258 -6.93 15.53 -8.81
N TRP A 259 -6.47 14.43 -8.19
CA TRP A 259 -5.31 13.67 -8.68
C TRP A 259 -5.55 12.98 -10.02
N ALA A 260 -6.77 12.50 -10.29
CA ALA A 260 -7.14 11.97 -11.60
C ALA A 260 -7.04 13.03 -12.71
N LEU A 261 -7.43 14.28 -12.43
CA LEU A 261 -7.25 15.39 -13.37
C LEU A 261 -5.77 15.71 -13.60
N VAL A 262 -4.94 15.67 -12.55
CA VAL A 262 -3.49 15.84 -12.67
C VAL A 262 -2.88 14.76 -13.57
N LEU A 263 -3.27 13.49 -13.40
CA LEU A 263 -2.81 12.40 -14.25
C LEU A 263 -3.27 12.61 -15.71
N ALA A 264 -4.55 12.91 -15.94
CA ALA A 264 -5.08 13.13 -17.29
C ALA A 264 -4.38 14.31 -18.00
N ALA A 265 -4.05 15.37 -17.27
CA ALA A 265 -3.25 16.47 -17.79
C ALA A 265 -1.81 16.03 -18.13
N PHE A 266 -1.19 15.23 -17.25
CA PHE A 266 0.15 14.69 -17.46
C PHE A 266 0.22 13.79 -18.69
N GLU A 267 -0.79 12.97 -18.96
CA GLU A 267 -0.84 12.09 -20.14
C GLU A 267 -1.04 12.85 -21.46
N LYS A 268 -1.73 13.98 -21.42
CA LYS A 268 -1.91 14.87 -22.57
C LYS A 268 -0.69 15.76 -22.84
N TRP A 269 0.32 15.72 -21.97
CA TRP A 269 1.48 16.59 -22.07
C TRP A 269 2.52 16.02 -23.05
N PRO A 270 2.72 16.64 -24.24
CA PRO A 270 3.61 16.10 -25.27
C PRO A 270 5.09 16.08 -24.86
N PHE A 271 5.47 16.80 -23.81
CA PHE A 271 6.84 16.89 -23.30
C PHE A 271 6.99 16.24 -21.93
N ALA A 272 6.05 15.37 -21.54
CA ALA A 272 6.16 14.58 -20.31
C ALA A 272 7.44 13.72 -20.36
N PRO A 273 8.21 13.64 -19.26
CA PRO A 273 9.36 12.75 -19.20
C PRO A 273 8.96 11.29 -19.46
N GLU A 274 9.75 10.57 -20.25
CA GLU A 274 9.57 9.13 -20.46
C GLU A 274 10.20 8.32 -19.32
N ASP A 275 11.35 8.75 -18.79
CA ASP A 275 11.94 8.16 -17.59
C ASP A 275 11.26 8.72 -16.32
N LEU A 276 10.37 7.89 -15.78
CA LEU A 276 9.60 8.18 -14.57
C LEU A 276 10.21 7.53 -13.32
N LEU A 277 11.30 6.79 -13.47
CA LEU A 277 11.98 6.10 -12.38
C LEU A 277 12.86 7.06 -11.58
N ILE A 278 13.38 6.57 -10.45
CA ILE A 278 14.35 7.33 -9.65
C ILE A 278 15.73 6.97 -10.19
N SER A 279 16.12 7.55 -11.32
CA SER A 279 17.48 7.40 -11.87
C SER A 279 18.48 8.35 -11.19
N ASP A 280 18.02 9.48 -10.62
CA ASP A 280 18.89 10.61 -10.28
C ASP A 280 19.17 10.85 -8.77
N ALA A 281 18.88 9.90 -7.87
CA ALA A 281 19.07 10.15 -6.43
C ALA A 281 20.43 9.72 -5.85
N PHE A 282 21.30 9.01 -6.59
CA PHE A 282 22.55 8.46 -6.04
C PHE A 282 23.78 8.47 -6.98
N THR A 283 23.74 9.14 -8.13
CA THR A 283 24.87 9.18 -9.08
C THR A 283 25.79 10.39 -8.95
N VAL A 284 25.60 11.24 -7.93
CA VAL A 284 26.53 12.33 -7.61
C VAL A 284 27.44 11.91 -6.47
N ASP A 285 28.40 11.00 -6.74
CA ASP A 285 29.62 10.85 -5.92
C ASP A 285 30.69 9.92 -6.52
N ARG A 286 30.50 9.34 -7.73
CA ARG A 286 31.51 8.46 -8.34
C ARG A 286 32.45 9.09 -9.36
N GLU A 287 32.32 10.38 -9.68
CA GLU A 287 33.15 11.03 -10.72
C GLU A 287 34.13 12.11 -10.23
N GLN A 288 34.31 12.30 -8.91
CA GLN A 288 35.35 13.22 -8.39
C GLN A 288 36.45 12.51 -7.58
N GLY A 289 36.91 11.37 -8.08
CA GLY A 289 37.99 10.58 -7.47
C GLY A 289 39.15 10.27 -8.42
N LYS A 290 39.59 11.23 -9.24
CA LYS A 290 40.90 11.17 -9.92
C LYS A 290 41.52 12.56 -10.01
N ARG A 291 42.48 12.84 -9.12
CA ARG A 291 43.70 13.60 -9.43
C ARG A 291 44.67 13.57 -8.25
N PHE A 292 45.82 12.94 -8.53
CA PHE A 292 47.08 12.82 -7.79
C PHE A 292 47.10 11.95 -6.54
#